data_AF-A0A9Y2AJA6-F1
#
_entry.id   AF-A0A9Y2AJA6-F1
#
_cell.length_a   1.000
_cell.length_b   1.000
_cell.length_c   1.000
_cell.angle_alpha   90.00
_cell.angle_beta   90.00
_cell.angle_gamma   90.00
#
_symmetry.space_group_name_H-M   'P 1'
#
loop_
_entity.id
_entity.type
_entity.pdbx_description
1 polymer ?
#
loop_
_entity_poly.entity_id
_entity_poly.type
_entity_poly.pdbx_seq_one_letter_code
_entity_poly.pdbx_strand_id
1 'polypeptide(L)'
;MSFYCRIKNEELICDLKREVNSDILLLGADGFTYFGRLQAIEDCRMAVLTPAITAVTSDVEIITPGGCLVTVNFARIDLWSIIAKGSGIVCDPVYSTLSCDDDTPIIREGQDREYDCLVRSLKRLIGNNVAITTTGGFLFEGVPSEVCRDLAILTVDEIFIPGCNKFISDRNIRSVVVNLEAITSVSGGDTKCHCCCR
;
A
#
# COMPACT_ATOMS: atom_id res chain seq x y z
N MET A 1 -1.87 16.88 -17.81
CA MET A 1 -0.91 17.49 -16.87
C MET A 1 -0.59 16.45 -15.83
N SER A 2 0.59 15.83 -15.93
CA SER A 2 1.00 14.71 -15.06
C SER A 2 1.91 15.26 -13.95
N PHE A 3 1.39 15.32 -12.73
CA PHE A 3 2.13 15.67 -11.51
C PHE A 3 2.52 14.41 -10.72
N TYR A 4 2.76 13.28 -11.39
CA TYR A 4 3.30 12.12 -10.70
C TYR A 4 4.80 12.37 -10.46
N CYS A 5 5.14 12.84 -9.25
CA CYS A 5 6.48 12.71 -8.72
C CYS A 5 6.88 11.25 -8.90
N ARG A 6 7.94 11.00 -9.66
CA ARG A 6 8.50 9.65 -9.81
C ARG A 6 8.99 9.23 -8.44
N ILE A 7 8.23 8.36 -7.78
CA ILE A 7 8.60 7.77 -6.50
C ILE A 7 9.77 6.84 -6.78
N LYS A 8 10.93 7.11 -6.17
CA LYS A 8 12.12 6.30 -6.39
C LYS A 8 12.06 5.07 -5.50
N ASN A 9 11.38 4.05 -5.98
CA ASN A 9 11.12 2.80 -5.25
C ASN A 9 12.31 1.82 -5.18
N GLU A 10 13.55 2.28 -5.16
CA GLU A 10 14.72 1.38 -5.27
C GLU A 10 14.75 0.32 -4.16
N GLU A 11 14.52 0.74 -2.91
CA GLU A 11 14.49 -0.18 -1.76
C GLU A 11 13.26 -1.10 -1.80
N LEU A 12 12.09 -0.57 -2.19
CA LEU A 12 10.87 -1.38 -2.36
C LEU A 12 11.07 -2.45 -3.46
N ILE A 13 11.70 -2.07 -4.57
CA ILE A 13 12.05 -2.98 -5.68
C ILE A 13 13.04 -4.04 -5.19
N CYS A 14 14.03 -3.67 -4.39
CA CYS A 14 15.00 -4.60 -3.81
C CYS A 14 14.30 -5.65 -2.94
N ASP A 15 13.33 -5.22 -2.14
CA ASP A 15 12.55 -6.12 -1.30
C ASP A 15 11.61 -7.01 -2.13
N LEU A 16 10.93 -6.46 -3.14
CA LEU A 16 10.10 -7.21 -4.08
C LEU A 16 10.88 -8.30 -4.83
N LYS A 17 12.15 -8.06 -5.18
CA LYS A 17 13.01 -9.07 -5.82
C LYS A 17 13.22 -10.31 -4.96
N ARG A 18 13.11 -10.20 -3.63
CA ARG A 18 13.22 -11.34 -2.71
C ARG A 18 11.93 -12.16 -2.63
N GLU A 19 10.81 -11.61 -3.06
CA GLU A 19 9.48 -12.22 -3.04
C GLU A 19 9.00 -12.66 -4.43
N VAL A 20 9.92 -12.82 -5.38
CA VAL A 20 9.61 -13.43 -6.67
C VAL A 20 9.11 -14.86 -6.46
N ASN A 21 8.07 -15.22 -7.19
CA ASN A 21 7.25 -16.43 -7.09
C ASN A 21 6.27 -16.49 -5.91
N SER A 22 6.05 -15.39 -5.19
CA SER A 22 5.06 -15.27 -4.12
C SER A 22 3.84 -14.44 -4.53
N ASP A 23 2.72 -14.66 -3.85
CA ASP A 23 1.52 -13.85 -3.99
C ASP A 23 1.72 -12.50 -3.30
N ILE A 24 1.33 -11.43 -3.98
CA ILE A 24 1.61 -10.07 -3.56
C ILE A 24 0.45 -9.13 -3.87
N LEU A 25 0.25 -8.17 -2.98
CA LEU A 25 -0.65 -7.04 -3.21
C LEU A 25 0.21 -5.81 -3.50
N LEU A 26 0.01 -5.13 -4.64
CA LEU A 26 0.68 -3.87 -4.97
C LEU A 26 -0.35 -2.75 -4.96
N LEU A 27 -0.03 -1.64 -4.27
CA LEU A 27 -0.90 -0.48 -4.15
C LEU A 27 -0.27 0.70 -4.87
N GLY A 28 -0.97 1.28 -5.83
CA GLY A 28 -0.45 2.32 -6.74
C GLY A 28 -0.77 3.75 -6.29
N ALA A 29 0.11 4.70 -6.60
CA ALA A 29 -0.11 6.14 -6.37
C ALA A 29 -1.31 6.69 -7.14
N ASP A 30 -1.80 5.95 -8.13
CA ASP A 30 -2.99 6.24 -8.93
C ASP A 30 -4.27 5.72 -8.28
N GLY A 31 -4.18 5.05 -7.13
CA GLY A 31 -5.31 4.44 -6.41
C GLY A 31 -5.65 3.02 -6.89
N PHE A 32 -4.92 2.47 -7.87
CA PHE A 32 -5.14 1.09 -8.30
C PHE A 32 -4.53 0.11 -7.30
N THR A 33 -5.20 -1.01 -7.09
CA THR A 33 -4.68 -2.14 -6.31
C THR A 33 -4.55 -3.34 -7.22
N TYR A 34 -3.41 -4.02 -7.19
CA TYR A 34 -3.11 -5.18 -8.03
C TYR A 34 -2.81 -6.37 -7.13
N PHE A 35 -3.55 -7.45 -7.30
CA PHE A 35 -3.33 -8.69 -6.58
C PHE A 35 -2.98 -9.81 -7.56
N GLY A 36 -1.83 -10.44 -7.34
CA GLY A 36 -1.33 -11.49 -8.22
C GLY A 36 -0.05 -12.11 -7.69
N ARG A 37 0.41 -13.15 -8.37
CA ARG A 37 1.71 -13.76 -8.13
C ARG A 37 2.80 -13.02 -8.88
N LEU A 38 3.82 -12.56 -8.17
CA LEU A 38 4.98 -11.91 -8.77
C LEU A 38 5.87 -12.93 -9.48
N GLN A 39 5.96 -12.89 -10.81
CA GLN A 39 6.79 -13.82 -11.58
C GLN A 39 8.20 -13.29 -11.85
N ALA A 40 8.31 -11.99 -12.12
CA ALA A 40 9.56 -11.38 -12.50
C ALA A 40 9.54 -9.87 -12.24
N ILE A 41 10.73 -9.31 -12.09
CA ILE A 41 10.96 -7.86 -12.13
C ILE A 41 11.96 -7.60 -13.24
N GLU A 42 11.48 -6.98 -14.31
CA GLU A 42 12.25 -6.62 -15.49
C GLU A 42 12.80 -5.20 -15.32
N ASP A 43 14.07 -4.99 -15.68
CA ASP A 43 14.76 -3.69 -15.69
C ASP A 43 14.66 -2.88 -14.38
N CYS A 44 14.49 -3.56 -13.24
CA CYS A 44 14.24 -2.93 -11.94
C CYS A 44 13.06 -1.94 -11.96
N ARG A 45 12.09 -2.15 -12.85
CA ARG A 45 11.01 -1.20 -13.06
C ARG A 45 9.68 -1.87 -13.33
N MET A 46 9.63 -2.95 -14.08
CA MET A 46 8.37 -3.58 -14.44
C MET A 46 8.18 -4.86 -13.64
N ALA A 47 7.15 -4.91 -12.79
CA ALA A 47 6.70 -6.16 -12.19
C ALA A 47 5.78 -6.91 -13.16
N VAL A 48 6.01 -8.21 -13.29
CA VAL A 48 5.15 -9.11 -14.06
C VAL A 48 4.32 -9.93 -13.08
N LEU A 49 3.00 -9.76 -13.10
CA LEU A 49 2.06 -10.53 -12.30
C LEU A 49 1.33 -11.57 -13.15
N THR A 50 1.18 -12.76 -12.59
CA THR A 50 0.28 -13.82 -13.05
C THR A 50 -0.80 -14.08 -12.01
N PRO A 51 -1.82 -14.90 -12.28
CA PRO A 51 -2.84 -15.23 -11.28
C PRO A 51 -2.21 -15.71 -9.96
N ALA A 52 -2.74 -15.22 -8.85
CA ALA A 52 -2.24 -15.60 -7.51
C ALA A 52 -2.59 -17.06 -7.22
N ILE A 53 -1.77 -17.73 -6.39
CA ILE A 53 -2.06 -19.09 -5.94
C ILE A 53 -3.26 -19.08 -5.00
N THR A 54 -3.37 -18.06 -4.14
CA THR A 54 -4.45 -17.91 -3.17
C THR A 54 -5.67 -17.17 -3.71
N ALA A 55 -5.65 -16.70 -4.97
CA ALA A 55 -6.81 -16.06 -5.57
C ALA A 55 -7.96 -17.05 -5.76
N VAL A 56 -9.19 -16.58 -5.59
CA VAL A 56 -10.39 -17.32 -5.93
C VAL A 56 -10.53 -17.41 -7.45
N THR A 57 -10.10 -16.37 -8.17
CA THR A 57 -10.13 -16.32 -9.64
C THR A 57 -8.84 -16.89 -10.24
N SER A 58 -8.94 -17.32 -11.50
CA SER A 58 -7.77 -17.79 -12.29
C SER A 58 -7.07 -16.65 -13.04
N ASP A 59 -7.25 -15.41 -12.59
CA ASP A 59 -6.76 -14.19 -13.21
C ASP A 59 -6.00 -13.32 -12.20
N VAL A 60 -5.27 -12.32 -12.70
CA VAL A 60 -4.77 -11.20 -11.89
C VAL A 60 -5.94 -10.28 -11.60
N GLU A 61 -6.10 -9.92 -10.33
CA GLU A 61 -7.21 -9.10 -9.85
C GLU A 61 -6.75 -7.66 -9.67
N ILE A 62 -7.51 -6.71 -10.22
CA ILE A 62 -7.20 -5.29 -10.21
C ILE A 62 -8.40 -4.53 -9.68
N ILE A 63 -8.24 -3.84 -8.55
CA ILE A 63 -9.23 -2.90 -8.05
C ILE A 63 -8.89 -1.52 -8.59
N THR A 64 -9.83 -0.92 -9.31
CA THR A 64 -9.74 0.45 -9.78
C THR A 64 -9.95 1.45 -8.62
N PRO A 65 -9.52 2.72 -8.75
CA PRO A 65 -9.73 3.73 -7.70
C PRO A 65 -11.21 3.99 -7.37
N GLY A 66 -12.13 3.59 -8.26
CA GLY A 66 -13.57 3.64 -8.03
C GLY A 66 -14.14 2.35 -7.43
N GLY A 67 -13.29 1.45 -6.91
CA GLY A 67 -13.70 0.20 -6.27
C GLY A 67 -14.14 -0.92 -7.20
N CYS A 68 -14.11 -0.73 -8.53
CA CYS A 68 -14.48 -1.79 -9.47
C CYS A 68 -13.36 -2.83 -9.60
N LEU A 69 -13.72 -4.12 -9.54
CA LEU A 69 -12.83 -5.24 -9.82
C LEU A 69 -12.76 -5.54 -11.33
N VAL A 70 -11.53 -5.57 -11.84
CA VAL A 70 -11.18 -5.98 -13.20
C VAL A 70 -10.24 -7.17 -13.09
N THR A 71 -10.48 -8.20 -13.89
CA THR A 71 -9.60 -9.37 -13.96
C THR A 71 -8.88 -9.44 -15.30
N VAL A 72 -7.59 -9.81 -15.28
CA VAL A 72 -6.77 -9.95 -16.48
C VAL A 72 -5.86 -11.16 -16.37
N ASN A 73 -5.60 -11.86 -17.48
CA ASN A 73 -4.78 -13.09 -17.45
C ASN A 73 -3.33 -12.84 -16.97
N PHE A 74 -2.79 -11.65 -17.22
CA PHE A 74 -1.47 -11.22 -16.73
C PHE A 74 -1.43 -9.68 -16.67
N ALA A 75 -0.57 -9.14 -15.80
CA ALA A 75 -0.37 -7.70 -15.69
C ALA A 75 1.12 -7.34 -15.70
N ARG A 76 1.45 -6.20 -16.30
CA ARG A 76 2.78 -5.57 -16.23
C ARG A 76 2.63 -4.21 -15.60
N ILE A 77 3.28 -4.00 -14.46
CA ILE A 77 3.05 -2.84 -13.60
C ILE A 77 4.35 -2.07 -13.42
N ASP A 78 4.30 -0.75 -13.60
CA ASP A 78 5.44 0.13 -13.34
C ASP A 78 5.64 0.30 -11.83
N LEU A 79 6.72 -0.26 -11.30
CA LEU A 79 7.06 -0.23 -9.88
C LEU A 79 7.33 1.19 -9.37
N TRP A 80 7.58 2.18 -10.24
CA TRP A 80 7.70 3.58 -9.82
C TRP A 80 6.37 4.25 -9.54
N SER A 81 5.24 3.63 -9.90
CA SER A 81 3.92 4.09 -9.48
C SER A 81 3.42 3.35 -8.23
N ILE A 82 4.16 2.39 -7.68
CA ILE A 82 3.75 1.65 -6.49
C ILE A 82 4.15 2.40 -5.22
N ILE A 83 3.24 2.53 -4.27
CA ILE A 83 3.44 3.26 -3.01
C ILE A 83 3.50 2.33 -1.80
N ALA A 84 2.95 1.12 -1.92
CA ALA A 84 3.03 0.13 -0.88
C ALA A 84 2.89 -1.27 -1.49
N LYS A 85 3.31 -2.28 -0.72
CA LYS A 85 3.03 -3.68 -1.00
C LYS A 85 2.49 -4.39 0.24
N GLY A 86 1.56 -5.32 0.04
CA GLY A 86 1.14 -6.30 1.03
C GLY A 86 1.87 -7.62 0.79
N SER A 87 2.46 -8.18 1.85
CA SER A 87 3.21 -9.42 1.84
C SER A 87 2.67 -10.40 2.89
N GLY A 88 2.97 -11.68 2.71
CA GLY A 88 2.45 -12.73 3.60
C GLY A 88 0.95 -12.95 3.45
N ILE A 89 0.48 -13.01 2.20
CA ILE A 89 -0.91 -13.26 1.84
C ILE A 89 -1.34 -14.63 2.37
N VAL A 90 -2.40 -14.65 3.18
CA VAL A 90 -2.97 -15.88 3.78
C VAL A 90 -4.18 -16.36 2.98
N CYS A 91 -5.03 -15.42 2.56
CA CYS A 91 -6.26 -15.63 1.81
C CYS A 91 -6.44 -14.51 0.79
N ASP A 92 -7.26 -14.74 -0.22
CA ASP A 92 -7.63 -13.73 -1.22
C ASP A 92 -8.10 -12.40 -0.55
N PRO A 93 -7.31 -11.32 -0.68
CA PRO A 93 -7.63 -10.04 -0.08
C PRO A 93 -8.69 -9.27 -0.87
N VAL A 94 -8.82 -9.51 -2.18
CA VAL A 94 -9.71 -8.75 -3.07
C VAL A 94 -11.13 -9.31 -3.01
N TYR A 95 -11.30 -10.63 -3.04
CA TYR A 95 -12.62 -11.26 -2.94
C TYR A 95 -13.35 -10.87 -1.64
N SER A 96 -12.59 -10.70 -0.55
CA SER A 96 -13.10 -10.28 0.76
C SER A 96 -13.67 -8.85 0.74
N THR A 97 -13.20 -7.99 -0.17
CA THR A 97 -13.55 -6.55 -0.25
C THR A 97 -14.76 -6.24 -1.12
N LEU A 98 -15.34 -7.22 -1.82
CA LEU A 98 -16.45 -6.99 -2.76
C LEU A 98 -17.79 -6.76 -2.05
N SER A 99 -18.19 -5.49 -1.95
CA SER A 99 -19.57 -5.01 -1.88
C SER A 99 -19.54 -3.50 -2.15
N CYS A 100 -20.04 -3.09 -3.31
CA CYS A 100 -19.95 -1.72 -3.79
C CYS A 100 -21.19 -0.94 -3.34
N ASP A 101 -20.98 0.14 -2.59
CA ASP A 101 -21.89 1.31 -2.53
C ASP A 101 -20.98 2.55 -2.59
N ASP A 102 -21.43 3.57 -3.30
CA ASP A 102 -20.62 4.70 -3.74
C ASP A 102 -20.61 5.81 -2.66
N ASP A 103 -19.44 6.16 -2.12
CA ASP A 103 -19.22 7.45 -1.44
C ASP A 103 -17.71 7.76 -1.35
N THR A 104 -17.23 8.64 -2.23
CA THR A 104 -15.85 9.15 -2.25
C THR A 104 -15.64 10.39 -1.39
N PRO A 105 -14.57 10.46 -0.58
CA PRO A 105 -13.92 11.72 -0.25
C PRO A 105 -12.66 11.92 -1.10
N ILE A 106 -12.56 13.10 -1.71
CA ILE A 106 -11.37 13.58 -2.43
C ILE A 106 -10.47 14.30 -1.43
N ILE A 107 -9.24 13.83 -1.23
CA ILE A 107 -8.22 14.55 -0.47
C ILE A 107 -7.04 14.86 -1.40
N ARG A 108 -6.62 16.13 -1.38
CA ARG A 108 -5.49 16.71 -2.12
C ARG A 108 -4.47 17.29 -1.14
N GLU A 109 -3.30 17.58 -1.71
CA GLU A 109 -2.18 18.40 -1.19
C GLU A 109 -1.16 17.60 -0.37
N GLY A 110 0.15 17.89 -0.33
CA GLY A 110 0.97 18.94 -0.92
C GLY A 110 2.29 19.05 -0.11
N GLN A 111 3.41 19.26 -0.79
CA GLN A 111 4.70 19.82 -0.33
C GLN A 111 5.70 19.02 0.54
N ASP A 112 6.91 18.94 -0.02
CA ASP A 112 8.16 18.30 0.44
C ASP A 112 8.73 18.73 1.82
N ARG A 113 8.10 19.66 2.55
CA ARG A 113 8.57 20.09 3.89
C ARG A 113 7.96 19.32 5.06
N GLU A 114 6.82 18.65 4.84
CA GLU A 114 6.16 17.85 5.89
C GLU A 114 6.73 16.44 6.01
N TYR A 115 7.39 15.94 4.96
CA TYR A 115 7.96 14.60 4.86
C TYR A 115 8.83 14.20 6.07
N ASP A 116 9.83 15.03 6.39
CA ASP A 116 10.75 14.79 7.51
C ASP A 116 10.04 14.71 8.87
N CYS A 117 9.01 15.52 9.05
CA CYS A 117 8.21 15.55 10.29
C CYS A 117 7.32 14.31 10.40
N LEU A 118 6.74 13.85 9.29
CA LEU A 118 5.94 12.64 9.22
C LEU A 118 6.79 11.40 9.52
N VAL A 119 7.97 11.28 8.89
CA VAL A 119 8.90 10.16 9.13
C VAL A 119 9.39 10.14 10.57
N ARG A 120 9.73 11.30 11.15
CA ARG A 120 10.14 11.38 12.57
C ARG A 120 8.99 11.03 13.51
N SER A 121 7.77 11.46 13.20
CA SER A 121 6.58 11.13 13.98
C SER A 121 6.32 9.62 13.94
N LEU A 122 6.36 9.01 12.76
CA LEU A 122 6.19 7.57 12.59
C LEU A 122 7.25 6.78 13.36
N LYS A 123 8.53 7.19 13.30
CA LYS A 123 9.61 6.56 14.09
C LYS A 123 9.37 6.60 15.60
N ARG A 124 8.71 7.64 16.11
CA ARG A 124 8.34 7.74 17.53
C ARG A 124 7.14 6.86 17.90
N LEU A 125 6.35 6.48 16.90
CA LEU A 125 5.15 5.66 17.07
C LEU A 125 5.40 4.16 16.79
N ILE A 126 6.65 3.75 16.53
CA ILE A 126 7.02 2.32 16.41
C ILE A 126 6.54 1.56 17.65
N GLY A 127 5.84 0.45 17.42
CA GLY A 127 5.23 -0.37 18.47
C GLY A 127 3.86 0.10 18.97
N ASN A 128 3.37 1.25 18.53
CA ASN A 128 2.00 1.72 18.81
C ASN A 128 1.10 1.55 17.59
N ASN A 129 -0.21 1.49 17.79
CA ASN A 129 -1.14 1.49 16.67
C ASN A 129 -1.15 2.86 15.97
N VAL A 130 -0.99 2.85 14.65
CA VAL A 130 -0.95 4.05 13.80
C VAL A 130 -1.91 3.93 12.63
N ALA A 131 -2.36 5.09 12.17
CA ALA A 131 -3.08 5.27 10.93
C ALA A 131 -2.20 6.09 9.96
N ILE A 132 -1.85 5.51 8.81
CA ILE A 132 -1.03 6.14 7.77
C ILE A 132 -1.88 6.36 6.52
N THR A 133 -1.98 7.60 6.04
CA THR A 133 -2.57 7.90 4.73
C THR A 133 -1.49 8.14 3.68
N THR A 134 -1.82 7.86 2.42
CA THR A 134 -0.88 8.00 1.30
C THR A 134 -1.49 8.74 0.11
N THR A 135 -0.62 9.20 -0.80
CA THR A 135 -0.95 9.93 -2.03
C THR A 135 -1.86 9.17 -3.00
N GLY A 136 -1.99 7.84 -2.87
CA GLY A 136 -2.94 7.02 -3.63
C GLY A 136 -4.34 6.89 -2.99
N GLY A 137 -4.59 7.56 -1.85
CA GLY A 137 -5.87 7.49 -1.13
C GLY A 137 -6.03 6.26 -0.23
N PHE A 138 -4.96 5.49 -0.02
CA PHE A 138 -4.98 4.34 0.90
C PHE A 138 -4.79 4.80 2.33
N LEU A 139 -5.49 4.13 3.24
CA LEU A 139 -5.29 4.23 4.69
C LEU A 139 -4.86 2.87 5.22
N PHE A 140 -3.73 2.85 5.93
CA PHE A 140 -3.19 1.67 6.60
C PHE A 140 -3.32 1.86 8.10
N GLU A 141 -4.00 0.93 8.76
CA GLU A 141 -4.05 0.85 10.22
C GLU A 141 -3.25 -0.37 10.69
N GLY A 142 -2.44 -0.18 11.74
CA GLY A 142 -1.66 -1.25 12.33
C GLY A 142 -0.44 -0.77 13.09
N VAL A 143 0.46 -1.70 13.40
CA VAL A 143 1.62 -1.44 14.26
C VAL A 143 2.90 -1.39 13.41
N PRO A 144 3.61 -0.25 13.35
CA PRO A 144 4.88 -0.15 12.66
C PRO A 144 5.93 -0.90 13.46
N SER A 145 6.59 -1.87 12.82
CA SER A 145 7.67 -2.66 13.41
C SER A 145 9.03 -2.04 13.15
N GLU A 146 9.24 -1.50 11.95
CA GLU A 146 10.50 -0.91 11.52
C GLU A 146 10.27 0.25 10.53
N VAL A 147 11.15 1.25 10.58
CA VAL A 147 11.23 2.31 9.57
C VAL A 147 12.69 2.38 9.08
N CYS A 148 12.94 1.89 7.87
CA CYS A 148 14.29 1.72 7.32
C CYS A 148 14.33 2.16 5.85
N ARG A 149 15.33 2.98 5.49
CA ARG A 149 15.62 3.42 4.11
C ARG A 149 14.36 3.80 3.31
N ASP A 150 13.61 4.75 3.86
CA ASP A 150 12.41 5.30 3.25
C ASP A 150 11.24 4.32 3.06
N LEU A 151 11.30 3.17 3.74
CA LEU A 151 10.19 2.23 3.89
C LEU A 151 9.75 2.16 5.35
N ALA A 152 8.45 2.03 5.57
CA ALA A 152 7.87 1.58 6.83
C ALA A 152 7.32 0.16 6.66
N ILE A 153 7.66 -0.71 7.60
CA ILE A 153 7.11 -2.06 7.69
C ILE A 153 6.09 -2.05 8.81
N LEU A 154 4.86 -2.45 8.49
CA LEU A 154 3.74 -2.51 9.42
C LEU A 154 3.18 -3.92 9.48
N THR A 155 2.87 -4.37 10.69
CA THR A 155 1.87 -5.43 10.88
C THR A 155 0.52 -4.77 10.71
N VAL A 156 -0.29 -5.28 9.79
CA VAL A 156 -1.54 -4.64 9.38
C VAL A 156 -2.69 -5.18 10.21
N ASP A 157 -3.51 -4.26 10.72
CA ASP A 157 -4.83 -4.56 11.24
C ASP A 157 -5.85 -4.46 10.10
N GLU A 158 -5.89 -3.29 9.43
CA GLU A 158 -6.83 -2.98 8.36
C GLU A 158 -6.18 -2.12 7.24
N ILE A 159 -6.52 -2.42 5.98
CA ILE A 159 -6.15 -1.60 4.80
C ILE A 159 -7.43 -1.13 4.12
N PHE A 160 -7.61 0.18 4.04
CA PHE A 160 -8.71 0.78 3.31
C PHE A 160 -8.25 1.15 1.90
N ILE A 161 -8.94 0.58 0.92
CA ILE A 161 -8.71 0.84 -0.51
C ILE A 161 -9.66 1.96 -0.96
N PRO A 162 -9.19 2.97 -1.70
CA PRO A 162 -10.05 4.02 -2.24
C PRO A 162 -11.16 3.41 -3.11
N GLY A 163 -12.40 3.88 -2.89
CA GLY A 163 -13.57 3.40 -3.60
C GLY A 163 -14.14 2.06 -3.10
N CYS A 164 -13.56 1.45 -2.06
CA CYS A 164 -14.08 0.24 -1.43
C CYS A 164 -14.71 0.52 -0.07
N ASN A 165 -15.85 -0.12 0.23
CA ASN A 165 -16.54 0.01 1.52
C ASN A 165 -16.09 -1.03 2.56
N LYS A 166 -15.16 -1.88 2.17
CA LYS A 166 -14.57 -2.92 3.00
C LYS A 166 -13.07 -2.76 2.99
N PHE A 167 -12.47 -3.08 4.12
CA PHE A 167 -11.03 -3.10 4.30
C PHE A 167 -10.47 -4.52 4.12
N ILE A 168 -9.18 -4.60 3.80
CA ILE A 168 -8.43 -5.85 3.88
C ILE A 168 -7.94 -6.00 5.32
N SER A 169 -8.25 -7.14 5.95
CA SER A 169 -7.88 -7.39 7.34
C SER A 169 -6.55 -8.15 7.50
N ASP A 170 -6.01 -8.16 8.71
CA ASP A 170 -4.89 -8.98 9.20
C ASP A 170 -5.02 -10.49 8.85
N ARG A 171 -6.27 -10.98 8.72
CA ARG A 171 -6.57 -12.37 8.34
C ARG A 171 -6.20 -12.67 6.89
N ASN A 172 -6.13 -11.66 6.04
CA ASN A 172 -5.82 -11.78 4.62
C ASN A 172 -4.35 -11.47 4.35
N ILE A 173 -3.78 -10.47 5.03
CA ILE A 173 -2.42 -9.96 4.79
C ILE A 173 -1.73 -9.73 6.13
N ARG A 174 -0.53 -10.29 6.29
CA ARG A 174 0.22 -10.20 7.56
C ARG A 174 0.99 -8.90 7.74
N SER A 175 1.53 -8.36 6.65
CA SER A 175 2.41 -7.20 6.71
C SER A 175 2.30 -6.35 5.46
N VAL A 176 2.46 -5.05 5.64
CA VAL A 176 2.56 -4.10 4.53
C VAL A 176 3.88 -3.35 4.65
N VAL A 177 4.49 -3.11 3.50
CA VAL A 177 5.64 -2.23 3.35
C VAL A 177 5.19 -1.00 2.59
N VAL A 178 5.24 0.17 3.24
CA VAL A 178 4.82 1.47 2.68
C VAL A 178 6.05 2.28 2.32
N ASN A 179 6.10 2.84 1.12
CA ASN A 179 7.09 3.85 0.78
C ASN A 179 6.72 5.17 1.48
N LEU A 180 7.63 5.66 2.32
CA LEU A 180 7.47 6.89 3.07
C LEU A 180 7.29 8.10 2.15
N GLU A 181 7.88 8.12 0.95
CA GLU A 181 7.72 9.21 -0.05
C GLU A 181 6.26 9.43 -0.43
N ALA A 182 5.43 8.39 -0.29
CA ALA A 182 4.02 8.45 -0.60
C ALA A 182 3.14 8.87 0.59
N ILE A 183 3.68 9.04 1.80
CA ILE A 183 2.90 9.32 3.00
C ILE A 183 2.40 10.77 3.01
N THR A 184 1.12 10.93 3.29
CA THR A 184 0.45 12.23 3.43
C THR A 184 0.13 12.57 4.88
N SER A 185 -0.14 11.57 5.73
CA SER A 185 -0.36 11.80 7.16
C SER A 185 -0.04 10.58 8.00
N VAL A 186 0.27 10.82 9.28
CA VAL A 186 0.44 9.78 10.30
C VAL A 186 -0.30 10.22 11.55
N SER A 187 -1.12 9.33 12.13
CA SER A 187 -1.80 9.51 13.41
C SER A 187 -1.54 8.31 14.32
N GLY A 188 -1.48 8.52 15.64
CA GLY A 188 -1.30 7.46 16.63
C GLY A 188 -2.54 7.31 17.51
N GLY A 189 -2.93 6.05 17.79
CA GLY A 189 -4.18 5.72 18.48
C GLY A 189 -4.24 6.01 19.98
N ASP A 190 -3.12 6.23 20.67
CA ASP A 190 -3.12 6.40 22.13
C ASP A 190 -2.23 7.53 22.69
N THR A 191 -2.92 8.46 23.36
CA THR A 191 -2.51 9.42 24.40
C THR A 191 -1.62 10.65 24.07
N LYS A 192 -2.24 11.83 24.29
CA LYS A 192 -1.63 13.13 24.62
C LYS A 192 -0.43 13.56 23.77
N CYS A 193 -0.73 14.18 22.63
CA CYS A 193 0.19 15.14 22.01
C CYS A 193 0.48 16.30 22.98
N HIS A 194 1.57 16.19 23.73
CA HIS A 194 2.31 17.36 24.19
C HIS A 194 3.08 17.89 22.97
N CYS A 195 2.38 18.58 22.06
CA CYS A 195 3.05 19.25 20.95
C CYS A 195 3.99 20.31 21.52
N CYS A 196 5.30 20.02 21.38
CA CYS A 196 6.36 20.99 21.45
C CYS A 196 6.25 21.92 20.23
N CYS A 197 5.35 22.90 20.30
CA CYS A 197 5.49 24.12 19.53
C CYS A 197 6.20 25.12 20.44
N ARG A 198 7.48 25.37 20.17
CA ARG A 198 8.25 26.48 20.74
C ARG A 198 8.71 27.36 19.61
#